data_AF-A0A945ZK53-F1
#
_entry.id   AF-A0A945ZK53-F1
#
_cell.length_a   1.000
_cell.length_b   1.000
_cell.length_c   1.000
_cell.angle_alpha   90.00
_cell.angle_beta   90.00
_cell.angle_gamma   90.00
#
_symmetry.space_group_name_H-M   'P 1'
#
loop_
_entity.id
_entity.type
_entity.pdbx_description
1 polymer ?
#
loop_
_entity_poly.entity_id
_entity_poly.type
_entity_poly.pdbx_seq_one_letter_code
_entity_poly.pdbx_strand_id
1 'polypeptide(L)'
;MAGKHISYSEWRNWHICPHYHKLTYIDKVTQFQGNIFTAFGKALHTVCEFTLTSPEKYREAGAIDALVKEQFLKELKALPEEEQQRAKRDFKLKEWLVSGLEIVPDLYRCLTDKFGKLGEDWEVLRAEEQLYVPITEFTEAEKNFKGFIDLVVYSK
;
A
#
# COMPACT_ATOMS: atom_id res chain seq x y z
N MET A 1 20.46 20.89 2.56
CA MET A 1 21.03 19.90 1.62
C MET A 1 19.87 19.14 1.01
N ALA A 2 19.78 19.09 -0.32
CA ALA A 2 18.74 18.29 -0.99
C ALA A 2 18.95 16.81 -0.64
N GLY A 3 17.86 16.06 -0.43
CA GLY A 3 17.94 14.64 -0.11
C GLY A 3 18.64 13.83 -1.21
N LYS A 4 19.30 12.72 -0.82
CA LYS A 4 19.99 11.78 -1.74
C LYS A 4 19.05 11.00 -2.67
N HIS A 5 17.74 11.15 -2.47
CA HIS A 5 16.72 10.50 -3.26
C HIS A 5 15.48 11.41 -3.41
N ILE A 6 14.62 11.04 -4.35
CA ILE A 6 13.28 11.58 -4.53
C ILE A 6 12.31 10.43 -4.72
N SER A 7 11.12 10.53 -4.13
CA SER A 7 10.03 9.57 -4.37
C SER A 7 9.00 10.13 -5.35
N TYR A 8 8.18 9.27 -5.96
CA TYR A 8 7.09 9.73 -6.82
C TYR A 8 6.13 10.68 -6.08
N SER A 9 5.76 10.37 -4.84
CA SER A 9 4.90 11.23 -4.02
C SER A 9 5.52 12.60 -3.73
N GLU A 10 6.83 12.64 -3.49
CA GLU A 10 7.57 13.89 -3.29
C GLU A 10 7.60 14.72 -4.58
N TRP A 11 7.95 14.09 -5.70
CA TRP A 11 7.98 14.72 -7.02
C TRP A 11 6.60 15.25 -7.42
N ARG A 12 5.54 14.45 -7.23
CA ARG A 12 4.15 14.85 -7.49
C ARG A 12 3.77 16.08 -6.66
N ASN A 13 4.11 16.09 -5.37
CA ASN A 13 3.80 17.23 -4.51
C ASN A 13 4.56 18.49 -4.94
N TRP A 14 5.83 18.36 -5.35
CA TRP A 14 6.59 19.47 -5.92
C TRP A 14 5.98 19.98 -7.22
N HIS A 15 5.59 19.07 -8.13
CA HIS A 15 4.98 19.42 -9.40
C HIS A 15 3.64 20.14 -9.23
N ILE A 16 2.81 19.70 -8.28
CA ILE A 16 1.52 20.34 -7.95
C ILE A 16 1.74 21.69 -7.26
N CYS A 17 2.60 21.75 -6.26
CA CYS A 17 2.88 22.96 -5.50
C CYS A 17 4.26 22.92 -4.84
N PRO A 18 5.27 23.65 -5.37
CA PRO A 18 6.61 23.67 -4.80
C PRO A 18 6.65 24.18 -3.35
N HIS A 19 5.74 25.08 -2.99
CA HIS A 19 5.65 25.57 -1.61
C HIS A 19 5.15 24.48 -0.65
N TYR A 20 4.18 23.67 -1.08
CA TYR A 20 3.71 22.52 -0.31
C TYR A 20 4.82 21.48 -0.13
N HIS A 21 5.58 21.17 -1.19
CA HIS A 21 6.77 20.31 -1.10
C HIS A 21 7.77 20.83 -0.07
N LYS A 22 8.10 22.13 -0.10
CA LYS A 22 8.98 22.75 0.89
C LYS A 22 8.47 22.51 2.32
N LEU A 23 7.20 22.82 2.59
CA LEU A 23 6.62 22.67 3.93
C LEU A 23 6.60 21.21 4.42
N THR A 24 6.29 20.25 3.54
CA THR A 24 6.13 18.83 3.92
C THR A 24 7.46 18.06 3.96
N TYR A 25 8.33 18.24 2.98
CA TYR A 25 9.54 17.42 2.80
C TYR A 25 10.82 18.09 3.30
N ILE A 26 10.92 19.42 3.20
CA ILE A 26 12.11 20.18 3.61
C ILE A 26 11.94 20.66 5.06
N ASP A 27 10.91 21.46 5.32
CA ASP A 27 10.67 22.12 6.61
C ASP A 27 9.97 21.19 7.61
N LYS A 28 9.28 20.14 7.12
CA LYS A 28 8.57 19.11 7.91
C LYS A 28 7.57 19.68 8.92
N VAL A 29 6.86 20.73 8.54
CA VAL A 29 5.97 21.51 9.44
C VAL A 29 4.76 20.72 9.91
N THR A 30 4.23 19.80 9.11
CA THR A 30 3.10 18.96 9.50
C THR A 30 3.23 17.59 8.84
N GLN A 31 3.60 16.59 9.62
CA GLN A 31 3.72 15.22 9.15
C GLN A 31 2.37 14.53 9.28
N PHE A 32 1.88 13.96 8.18
CA PHE A 32 0.70 13.11 8.20
C PHE A 32 0.98 11.86 9.03
N GLN A 33 0.15 11.59 10.04
CA GLN A 33 0.34 10.49 11.00
C GLN A 33 -0.58 9.28 10.74
N GLY A 34 -1.33 9.28 9.64
CA GLY A 34 -2.32 8.26 9.34
C GLY A 34 -3.73 8.66 9.75
N ASN A 35 -4.70 7.97 9.17
CA ASN A 35 -6.12 8.01 9.52
C ASN A 35 -6.77 6.66 9.19
N ILE A 36 -8.08 6.53 9.46
CA ILE A 36 -8.84 5.31 9.19
C ILE A 36 -8.77 4.85 7.72
N PHE A 37 -8.77 5.78 6.76
CA PHE A 37 -8.70 5.46 5.34
C PHE A 37 -7.36 4.82 4.98
N THR A 38 -6.27 5.39 5.48
CA THR A 38 -4.93 4.83 5.23
C THR A 38 -4.71 3.52 5.97
N ALA A 39 -5.25 3.36 7.18
CA ALA A 39 -5.19 2.10 7.91
C ALA A 39 -5.93 0.99 7.17
N PHE A 40 -7.14 1.27 6.68
CA PHE A 40 -7.93 0.34 5.89
C PHE A 40 -7.23 -0.06 4.59
N GLY A 41 -6.78 0.93 3.81
CA GLY A 41 -6.07 0.68 2.56
C GLY A 41 -4.80 -0.16 2.76
N LYS A 42 -4.01 0.15 3.80
CA LYS A 42 -2.81 -0.62 4.14
C LYS A 42 -3.12 -2.05 4.58
N ALA A 43 -4.18 -2.24 5.37
CA ALA A 43 -4.60 -3.58 5.77
C ALA A 43 -5.00 -4.45 4.56
N LEU A 44 -5.77 -3.90 3.61
CA LEU A 44 -6.14 -4.62 2.40
C LEU A 44 -4.95 -4.90 1.49
N HIS A 45 -4.06 -3.92 1.32
CA HIS A 45 -2.85 -4.07 0.54
C HIS A 45 -1.98 -5.22 1.08
N THR A 46 -1.75 -5.29 2.40
CA THR A 46 -1.05 -6.42 3.04
C THR A 46 -1.78 -7.76 2.88
N VAL A 47 -3.11 -7.77 2.99
CA VAL A 47 -3.90 -8.99 2.75
C VAL A 47 -3.64 -9.51 1.35
N CYS A 48 -3.70 -8.64 0.34
CA CYS A 48 -3.50 -9.01 -1.05
C CYS A 48 -2.08 -9.51 -1.30
N GLU A 49 -1.07 -8.82 -0.76
CA GLU A 49 0.33 -9.24 -0.83
C GLU A 49 0.52 -10.67 -0.32
N PHE A 50 0.05 -10.96 0.91
CA PHE A 50 0.24 -12.26 1.54
C PHE A 50 -0.49 -13.38 0.80
N THR A 51 -1.71 -13.08 0.37
CA THR A 51 -2.56 -14.08 -0.29
C THR A 51 -2.11 -14.38 -1.73
N LEU A 52 -1.45 -13.43 -2.40
CA LEU A 52 -0.85 -13.63 -3.73
C LEU A 52 0.53 -14.31 -3.67
N THR A 53 1.33 -14.02 -2.64
CA THR A 53 2.71 -14.55 -2.50
C THR A 53 2.79 -15.90 -1.77
N SER A 54 1.80 -16.24 -0.95
CA SER A 54 1.70 -17.52 -0.24
C SER A 54 0.29 -18.12 -0.36
N PRO A 55 -0.23 -18.33 -1.59
CA PRO A 55 -1.62 -18.72 -1.80
C PRO A 55 -1.99 -20.02 -1.07
N GLU A 56 -1.05 -20.96 -0.94
CA GLU A 56 -1.22 -22.23 -0.22
C GLU A 56 -1.58 -22.06 1.26
N LYS A 57 -1.09 -21.01 1.93
CA LYS A 57 -1.39 -20.74 3.35
C LYS A 57 -2.81 -20.25 3.59
N TYR A 58 -3.48 -19.75 2.54
CA TYR A 58 -4.77 -19.09 2.63
C TYR A 58 -5.86 -19.80 1.82
N ARG A 59 -5.64 -21.06 1.41
CA ARG A 59 -6.63 -21.87 0.69
C ARG A 59 -7.80 -22.32 1.56
N GLU A 60 -7.59 -22.43 2.87
CA GLU A 60 -8.63 -22.90 3.79
C GLU A 60 -9.77 -21.88 3.89
N ALA A 61 -11.00 -22.40 3.98
CA ALA A 61 -12.19 -21.56 4.10
C ALA A 61 -12.10 -20.67 5.35
N GLY A 62 -12.25 -19.36 5.16
CA GLY A 62 -12.17 -18.37 6.24
C GLY A 62 -10.76 -17.90 6.61
N ALA A 63 -9.71 -18.44 6.00
CA ALA A 63 -8.33 -17.98 6.25
C ALA A 63 -8.12 -16.51 5.82
N ILE A 64 -8.65 -16.13 4.66
CA ILE A 64 -8.63 -14.74 4.17
C ILE A 64 -9.43 -13.83 5.10
N ASP A 65 -10.62 -14.27 5.53
CA ASP A 65 -11.46 -13.50 6.45
C ASP A 65 -10.78 -13.22 7.78
N ALA A 66 -10.08 -14.22 8.32
CA ALA A 66 -9.28 -14.07 9.53
C ALA A 66 -8.14 -13.07 9.33
N LEU A 67 -7.45 -13.15 8.18
CA LEU A 67 -6.36 -12.24 7.84
C LEU A 67 -6.83 -10.79 7.69
N VAL A 68 -7.95 -10.55 7.00
CA VAL A 68 -8.54 -9.21 6.85
C VAL A 68 -8.85 -8.61 8.22
N LYS A 69 -9.47 -9.39 9.11
CA LYS A 69 -9.77 -8.96 10.48
C LYS A 69 -8.50 -8.62 11.25
N GLU A 70 -7.49 -9.49 11.17
CA GLU A 70 -6.22 -9.31 11.86
C GLU A 70 -5.50 -8.05 11.40
N GLN A 71 -5.29 -7.89 10.08
CA GLN A 71 -4.55 -6.75 9.53
C GLN A 71 -5.31 -5.44 9.75
N PHE A 72 -6.64 -5.42 9.61
CA PHE A 72 -7.40 -4.21 9.87
C PHE A 72 -7.32 -3.76 11.33
N LEU A 73 -7.42 -4.69 12.27
CA LEU A 73 -7.25 -4.38 13.69
C LEU A 73 -5.82 -3.93 14.03
N LYS A 74 -4.81 -4.54 13.40
CA LYS A 74 -3.41 -4.16 13.56
C LYS A 74 -3.15 -2.73 13.09
N GLU A 75 -3.57 -2.39 11.87
CA GLU A 75 -3.36 -1.05 11.31
C GLU A 75 -4.20 0.01 12.05
N LEU A 76 -5.42 -0.33 12.49
CA LEU A 76 -6.23 0.56 13.33
C LEU A 76 -5.52 0.88 14.66
N LYS A 77 -4.92 -0.11 15.32
CA LYS A 77 -4.17 0.09 16.58
C LYS A 77 -2.85 0.83 16.40
N ALA A 78 -2.32 0.88 15.18
CA ALA A 78 -1.10 1.61 14.86
C ALA A 78 -1.33 3.12 14.65
N LEU A 79 -2.60 3.56 14.53
CA LEU A 79 -2.94 4.97 14.42
C LEU A 79 -2.71 5.73 15.74
N PRO A 80 -2.49 7.05 15.70
CA PRO A 80 -2.52 7.89 16.89
C PRO A 80 -3.85 7.73 17.66
N GLU A 81 -3.80 7.81 18.99
CA GLU A 81 -4.96 7.57 19.86
C GLU A 81 -6.17 8.44 19.47
N GLU A 82 -5.94 9.71 19.14
CA GLU A 82 -7.01 10.62 18.68
C GLU A 82 -7.71 10.12 17.41
N GLU A 83 -6.95 9.60 16.44
CA GLU A 83 -7.49 9.03 15.21
C GLU A 83 -8.17 7.68 15.46
N GLN A 84 -7.71 6.89 16.44
CA GLN A 84 -8.43 5.67 16.85
C GLN A 84 -9.79 6.01 17.46
N GLN A 85 -9.86 7.02 18.33
CA GLN A 85 -11.12 7.45 18.95
C GLN A 85 -12.06 8.05 17.92
N ARG A 86 -11.53 8.87 17.01
CA ARG A 86 -12.26 9.39 15.85
C ARG A 86 -12.80 8.26 14.98
N ALA A 87 -11.99 7.25 14.67
CA ALA A 87 -12.39 6.08 13.91
C ALA A 87 -13.57 5.36 14.59
N LYS A 88 -13.50 5.10 15.90
CA LYS A 88 -14.58 4.44 16.66
C LYS A 88 -15.87 5.26 16.72
N ARG A 89 -15.75 6.58 16.81
CA ARG A 89 -16.90 7.49 16.97
C ARG A 89 -17.59 7.76 15.63
N ASP A 90 -16.82 8.07 14.60
CA ASP A 90 -17.32 8.64 13.35
C ASP A 90 -17.45 7.59 12.24
N PHE A 91 -16.73 6.46 12.36
CA PHE A 91 -16.68 5.43 11.33
C PHE A 91 -17.23 4.11 11.87
N LYS A 92 -18.20 3.55 11.16
CA LYS A 92 -18.84 2.29 11.54
C LYS A 92 -17.89 1.12 11.24
N LEU A 93 -16.92 0.88 12.12
CA LEU A 93 -15.80 -0.05 11.89
C LEU A 93 -16.22 -1.48 11.49
N LYS A 94 -17.40 -1.93 11.95
CA LYS A 94 -17.96 -3.22 11.53
C LYS A 94 -18.33 -3.24 10.04
N GLU A 95 -18.93 -2.17 9.51
CA GLU A 95 -19.27 -2.06 8.08
C GLU A 95 -18.00 -2.00 7.23
N TRP A 96 -16.97 -1.29 7.70
CA TRP A 96 -15.66 -1.24 7.04
C TRP A 96 -15.01 -2.61 6.93
N LEU A 97 -15.06 -3.39 8.00
CA LEU A 97 -14.56 -4.75 7.99
C LEU A 97 -15.31 -5.62 6.97
N VAL A 98 -16.65 -5.51 6.92
CA VAL A 98 -17.47 -6.22 5.92
C VAL A 98 -17.07 -5.81 4.50
N SER A 99 -16.92 -4.51 4.22
CA SER A 99 -16.46 -4.05 2.91
C SER A 99 -15.07 -4.62 2.55
N GLY A 100 -14.16 -4.72 3.52
CA GLY A 100 -12.87 -5.35 3.30
C GLY A 100 -12.97 -6.83 2.88
N LEU A 101 -13.91 -7.57 3.46
CA LEU A 101 -14.18 -8.97 3.12
C LEU A 101 -14.80 -9.13 1.72
N GLU A 102 -15.53 -8.12 1.23
CA GLU A 102 -16.13 -8.12 -0.11
C GLU A 102 -15.14 -7.70 -1.20
N ILE A 103 -14.26 -6.74 -0.91
CA ILE A 103 -13.27 -6.21 -1.87
C ILE A 103 -12.23 -7.26 -2.27
N VAL A 104 -11.75 -8.05 -1.32
CA VAL A 104 -10.65 -9.00 -1.59
C VAL A 104 -11.04 -10.03 -2.66
N PRO A 105 -12.18 -10.74 -2.58
CA PRO A 105 -12.66 -11.62 -3.65
C PRO A 105 -12.81 -10.93 -5.00
N ASP A 106 -13.28 -9.69 -5.04
CA ASP A 106 -13.47 -8.94 -6.29
C ASP A 106 -12.12 -8.61 -6.97
N LEU A 107 -11.09 -8.28 -6.19
CA LEU A 107 -9.73 -8.11 -6.70
C LEU A 107 -9.22 -9.41 -7.34
N TYR A 108 -9.45 -10.55 -6.67
CA TYR A 108 -9.07 -11.86 -7.19
C TYR A 108 -9.75 -12.22 -8.50
N ARG A 109 -11.04 -11.91 -8.64
CA ARG A 109 -11.76 -12.06 -9.91
C ARG A 109 -11.13 -11.19 -10.98
N CYS A 110 -10.87 -9.91 -10.70
CA CYS A 110 -10.21 -9.01 -11.66
C CYS A 110 -8.84 -9.52 -12.13
N LEU A 111 -8.03 -10.06 -11.21
CA LEU A 111 -6.72 -10.62 -11.55
C LEU A 111 -6.86 -11.89 -12.39
N THR A 112 -7.83 -12.74 -12.07
CA THR A 112 -8.11 -13.97 -12.81
C THR A 112 -8.60 -13.66 -14.23
N ASP A 113 -9.50 -12.69 -14.38
CA ASP A 113 -10.02 -12.27 -15.69
C ASP A 113 -8.92 -11.66 -16.57
N LYS A 114 -7.96 -10.96 -15.96
CA LYS A 114 -6.90 -10.26 -16.67
C LYS A 114 -5.71 -11.14 -17.04
N PHE A 115 -5.30 -12.02 -16.13
CA PHE A 115 -4.05 -12.78 -16.24
C PHE A 115 -4.26 -14.30 -16.31
N GLY A 116 -5.48 -14.79 -16.09
CA GLY A 116 -5.76 -16.22 -15.94
C GLY A 116 -5.50 -16.73 -14.53
N LYS A 117 -5.33 -18.03 -14.40
CA LYS A 117 -5.21 -18.72 -13.11
C LYS A 117 -3.79 -18.60 -12.55
N LEU A 118 -3.69 -18.04 -11.34
CA LEU A 118 -2.43 -17.93 -10.60
C LEU A 118 -1.80 -19.32 -10.39
N GLY A 119 -0.51 -19.44 -10.72
CA GLY A 119 0.28 -20.67 -10.70
C GLY A 119 0.23 -21.47 -12.01
N GLU A 120 -0.81 -21.28 -12.82
CA GLU A 120 -0.98 -21.95 -14.12
C GLU A 120 -0.59 -21.01 -15.26
N ASP A 121 -1.33 -19.92 -15.47
CA ASP A 121 -1.15 -18.96 -16.57
C ASP A 121 -0.13 -17.85 -16.23
N TRP A 122 0.00 -17.52 -14.94
CA TRP A 122 0.95 -16.51 -14.46
C TRP A 122 1.41 -16.82 -13.04
N GLU A 123 2.53 -16.24 -12.64
CA GLU A 123 3.06 -16.38 -11.29
C GLU A 123 3.59 -15.05 -10.74
N VAL A 124 3.61 -14.95 -9.41
CA VAL A 124 4.18 -13.79 -8.71
C VAL A 124 5.69 -13.99 -8.61
N LEU A 125 6.46 -13.07 -9.18
CA LEU A 125 7.91 -13.06 -9.06
C LEU A 125 8.36 -12.36 -7.78
N ARG A 126 7.77 -11.19 -7.50
CA ARG A 126 8.00 -10.40 -6.29
C ARG A 126 6.76 -9.60 -5.93
N ALA A 127 6.62 -9.29 -4.65
CA ALA A 127 5.72 -8.27 -4.15
C ALA A 127 6.51 -7.27 -3.31
N GLU A 128 6.03 -6.03 -3.22
CA GLU A 128 6.69 -4.94 -2.49
C GLU A 128 8.17 -4.74 -2.88
N GLU A 129 8.48 -4.81 -4.18
CA GLU A 129 9.86 -4.66 -4.64
C GLU A 129 10.33 -3.22 -4.48
N GLN A 130 11.34 -3.01 -3.62
CA GLN A 130 11.91 -1.70 -3.39
C GLN A 130 12.74 -1.23 -4.59
N LEU A 131 12.41 -0.06 -5.09
CA LEU A 131 13.20 0.67 -6.07
C LEU A 131 14.11 1.69 -5.37
N TYR A 132 15.40 1.63 -5.65
CA TYR A 132 16.38 2.65 -5.30
C TYR A 132 17.38 2.79 -6.45
N VAL A 133 16.93 3.45 -7.52
CA VAL A 133 17.62 3.45 -8.82
C VAL A 133 18.22 4.83 -9.08
N PRO A 134 19.48 4.94 -9.55
CA PRO A 134 20.06 6.24 -9.90
C PRO A 134 19.30 6.90 -11.05
N ILE A 135 19.04 8.21 -10.93
CA ILE A 135 18.51 9.04 -12.01
C ILE A 135 19.71 9.54 -12.80
N THR A 136 19.92 9.02 -14.01
CA THR A 136 21.12 9.29 -14.82
C THR A 136 20.93 10.47 -15.75
N GLU A 137 19.70 10.83 -16.06
CA GLU A 137 19.32 11.92 -16.95
C GLU A 137 19.51 13.29 -16.29
N PHE A 138 19.52 13.35 -14.95
CA PHE A 138 19.70 14.57 -14.19
C PHE A 138 21.14 14.69 -13.67
N THR A 139 22.05 15.19 -14.52
CA THR A 139 23.49 15.24 -14.23
C THR A 139 23.90 16.33 -13.24
N GLU A 140 23.03 17.31 -12.94
CA GLU A 140 23.33 18.42 -12.04
C GLU A 140 23.32 18.01 -10.55
N ALA A 141 22.70 16.88 -10.21
CA ALA A 141 22.79 16.31 -8.87
C ALA A 141 22.63 14.80 -8.88
N GLU A 142 23.49 14.12 -8.11
CA GLU A 142 23.35 12.70 -7.84
C GLU A 142 22.09 12.43 -7.00
N LYS A 143 21.03 11.94 -7.65
CA LYS A 143 19.79 11.55 -7.00
C LYS A 143 19.38 10.15 -7.40
N ASN A 144 18.81 9.43 -6.43
CA ASN A 144 18.15 8.15 -6.69
C ASN A 144 16.62 8.33 -6.69
N PHE A 145 15.92 7.61 -7.55
CA PHE A 145 14.50 7.40 -7.43
C PHE A 145 14.23 6.34 -6.37
N LYS A 146 13.42 6.68 -5.36
CA LYS A 146 12.95 5.75 -4.34
C LYS A 146 11.47 5.45 -4.53
N GLY A 147 11.12 4.18 -4.65
CA GLY A 147 9.74 3.73 -4.80
C GLY A 147 9.55 2.26 -4.41
N PHE A 148 8.35 1.76 -4.63
CA PHE A 148 7.99 0.36 -4.45
C PHE A 148 7.14 -0.07 -5.64
N ILE A 149 7.34 -1.29 -6.12
CA ILE A 149 6.43 -1.95 -7.05
C ILE A 149 5.60 -2.94 -6.25
N ASP A 150 4.29 -2.73 -6.19
CA ASP A 150 3.39 -3.55 -5.36
C ASP A 150 3.45 -5.04 -5.76
N LEU A 151 3.42 -5.33 -7.06
CA LEU A 151 3.43 -6.69 -7.59
C LEU A 151 4.15 -6.78 -8.93
N VAL A 152 5.11 -7.71 -9.01
CA VAL A 152 5.78 -8.10 -10.25
C VAL A 152 5.36 -9.52 -10.60
N VAL A 153 4.80 -9.68 -11.79
CA VAL A 153 4.25 -10.95 -12.27
C VAL A 153 4.92 -11.38 -13.56
N TYR A 154 4.99 -12.68 -13.76
CA TYR A 154 5.40 -13.29 -15.02
C TYR A 154 4.20 -14.03 -15.62
N SER A 155 3.80 -13.63 -16.83
CA SER A 155 2.81 -14.35 -17.63
C SER A 155 3.54 -15.43 -18.43
N LYS A 156 3.01 -16.64 -18.43
CA LYS A 156 3.56 -17.77 -19.18
C LYS A 156 3.15 -17.75 -20.65
#